data_AF-A0ABD2B286-F1
#
_entry.id   AF-A0ABD2B286-F1
#
_cell.length_a   1.000
_cell.length_b   1.000
_cell.length_c   1.000
_cell.angle_alpha   90.00
_cell.angle_beta   90.00
_cell.angle_gamma   90.00
#
_symmetry.space_group_name_H-M   'P 1'
#
loop_
_entity.id
_entity.type
_entity.pdbx_description
1 polymer ?
#
loop_
_entity_poly.entity_id
_entity_poly.type
_entity_poly.pdbx_seq_one_letter_code
_entity_poly.pdbx_strand_id
1 'polypeptide(L)'
;MAEEHKPQCTNKIKPKKINVQHNITKTILSNGNHTLRKRQPRLIKGKRDIYVTNKTDFKAQLKKCEKLFNFGISEIIIHGLGAAIKRACNLALRFKEIHHNSLDLDIKTSTEELIDDFEPLNDDYDYEMKIRRNSAIHILHWLGLTIFEIWINLISLTIFTILLALKLDNNYFLEQAEWWIVFSPLFIADGFNTYFCAIIFIRMHMEGMIQVAILRALWSLISLLLIFKLCGLSSLEYSEVLSPVFILLQLIAVRACQLH
;
A
#
# COMPACT_ATOMS: atom_id res chain seq x y z
N MET A 1 12.07 74.57 17.57
CA MET A 1 13.54 74.54 17.55
C MET A 1 13.97 73.47 18.52
N ALA A 2 14.21 72.25 18.03
CA ALA A 2 14.69 71.12 18.82
C ALA A 2 15.57 70.27 17.90
N GLU A 3 16.76 69.96 18.40
CA GLU A 3 17.95 69.48 17.71
C GLU A 3 17.87 68.03 17.21
N GLU A 4 18.72 67.77 16.20
CA GLU A 4 19.11 66.46 15.68
C GLU A 4 19.63 65.50 16.76
N HIS A 5 19.18 64.24 16.68
CA HIS A 5 19.96 63.09 17.14
C HIS A 5 19.88 61.95 16.14
N LYS A 6 20.94 61.79 15.34
CA LYS A 6 21.24 60.62 14.53
C LYS A 6 22.02 59.63 15.40
N PRO A 7 21.62 58.35 15.54
CA PRO A 7 22.51 57.32 16.01
C PRO A 7 23.27 56.69 14.84
N GLN A 8 24.60 56.76 14.95
CA GLN A 8 25.58 56.11 14.09
C GLN A 8 25.56 54.59 14.22
N CYS A 9 25.89 53.94 13.11
CA CYS A 9 26.12 52.52 12.95
C CYS A 9 27.48 52.13 13.55
N THR A 10 27.56 51.14 14.44
CA THR A 10 28.69 50.20 14.54
C THR A 10 28.32 48.95 15.37
N ASN A 11 28.39 47.78 14.75
CA ASN A 11 29.17 46.61 15.21
C ASN A 11 28.73 45.35 14.45
N LYS A 12 29.48 45.02 13.39
CA LYS A 12 29.42 43.71 12.71
C LYS A 12 30.00 42.66 13.65
N ILE A 13 29.14 41.84 14.24
CA ILE A 13 29.57 40.63 14.97
C ILE A 13 29.98 39.58 13.92
N LYS A 14 31.28 39.27 13.84
CA LYS A 14 31.79 38.15 13.04
C LYS A 14 31.34 36.83 13.68
N PRO A 15 30.83 35.86 12.91
CA PRO A 15 30.47 34.56 13.46
C PRO A 15 31.73 33.81 13.89
N LYS A 16 31.82 33.53 15.18
CA LYS A 16 32.86 32.72 15.82
C LYS A 16 32.74 31.30 15.25
N LYS A 17 33.77 30.82 14.54
CA LYS A 17 33.86 29.42 14.09
C LYS A 17 33.94 28.54 15.34
N ILE A 18 32.81 27.92 15.70
CA ILE A 18 32.76 26.88 16.73
C ILE A 18 33.34 25.62 16.10
N ASN A 19 34.51 25.23 16.58
CA ASN A 19 35.15 23.97 16.24
C ASN A 19 34.33 22.85 16.88
N VAL A 20 33.46 22.20 16.09
CA VAL A 20 32.68 21.05 16.56
C VAL A 20 33.59 19.84 16.52
N GLN A 21 34.34 19.65 17.61
CA GLN A 21 35.01 18.38 17.90
C GLN A 21 33.92 17.31 17.92
N HIS A 22 34.01 16.36 16.98
CA HIS A 22 33.08 15.24 16.86
C HIS A 22 33.30 14.29 18.03
N ASN A 23 32.78 14.63 19.20
CA ASN A 23 32.75 13.74 20.35
C ASN A 23 31.74 12.64 20.04
N ILE A 24 32.25 11.50 19.57
CA ILE A 24 31.54 10.24 19.58
C ILE A 24 31.33 9.90 21.06
N THR A 25 30.21 10.36 21.62
CA THR A 25 29.81 9.97 22.96
C THR A 25 29.46 8.49 22.93
N LYS A 26 30.48 7.63 23.15
CA LYS A 26 30.26 6.25 23.56
C LYS A 26 29.34 6.33 24.78
N THR A 27 28.13 5.82 24.63
CA THR A 27 27.16 5.82 25.73
C THR A 27 27.66 4.82 26.77
N ILE A 28 28.48 5.28 27.70
CA ILE A 28 28.95 4.51 28.85
C ILE A 28 27.70 4.25 29.70
N LEU A 29 27.29 2.99 29.80
CA LEU A 29 26.13 2.59 30.60
C LEU A 29 26.60 2.29 32.04
N SER A 30 25.92 2.92 33.02
CA SER A 30 25.86 2.74 34.49
C SER A 30 27.10 2.34 35.31
N ASN A 31 27.99 1.44 34.86
CA ASN A 31 29.09 0.91 35.68
C ASN A 31 30.49 1.18 35.13
N GLY A 32 30.65 1.86 33.99
CA GLY A 32 31.98 2.27 33.50
C GLY A 32 32.91 1.14 33.03
N ASN A 33 32.55 -0.14 33.22
CA ASN A 33 33.41 -1.30 32.95
C ASN A 33 33.23 -1.93 31.57
N HIS A 34 32.16 -1.57 30.86
CA HIS A 34 31.81 -2.13 29.55
C HIS A 34 31.53 -1.03 28.53
N THR A 35 31.90 -1.29 27.28
CA THR A 35 31.53 -0.46 26.13
C THR A 35 30.34 -1.07 25.38
N LEU A 36 29.33 -0.23 25.12
CA LEU A 36 28.14 -0.65 24.39
C LEU A 36 28.37 -0.60 22.88
N ARG A 37 28.21 -1.75 22.22
CA ARG A 37 28.16 -1.87 20.77
C ARG A 37 26.77 -2.34 20.32
N LYS A 38 26.01 -1.41 19.75
CA LYS A 38 24.67 -1.72 19.22
C LYS A 38 24.78 -2.50 17.92
N ARG A 39 24.13 -3.66 17.82
CA ARG A 39 24.02 -4.38 16.54
C ARG A 39 22.94 -3.73 15.68
N GLN A 40 23.10 -3.81 14.36
CA GLN A 40 21.97 -3.55 13.48
C GLN A 40 20.96 -4.70 13.64
N PRO A 41 19.65 -4.39 13.66
CA PRO A 41 18.63 -5.42 13.65
C PRO A 41 18.90 -6.43 12.53
N ARG A 42 18.88 -7.74 12.85
CA ARG A 42 18.96 -8.79 11.83
C ARG A 42 17.61 -8.87 11.13
N LEU A 43 17.50 -8.08 10.06
CA LEU A 43 16.27 -7.94 9.32
C LEU A 43 16.29 -8.85 8.11
N ILE A 44 15.23 -9.65 7.95
CA ILE A 44 14.97 -10.36 6.71
C ILE A 44 14.67 -9.28 5.66
N LYS A 45 15.65 -8.95 4.82
CA LYS A 45 15.46 -7.97 3.75
C LYS A 45 14.78 -8.66 2.57
N GLY A 46 13.45 -8.72 2.59
CA GLY A 46 12.70 -9.03 1.39
C GLY A 46 12.83 -7.90 0.35
N LYS A 47 12.64 -8.24 -0.92
CA LYS A 47 12.67 -7.27 -2.03
C LYS A 47 11.62 -6.15 -1.89
N ARG A 48 10.55 -6.42 -1.12
CA ARG A 48 9.42 -5.51 -0.80
C ARG A 48 9.57 -4.70 0.48
N ASP A 49 10.61 -4.95 1.28
CA ASP A 49 10.77 -4.36 2.62
C ASP A 49 11.58 -3.06 2.60
N ILE A 50 11.04 -2.02 3.22
CA ILE A 50 11.68 -0.71 3.37
C ILE A 50 11.87 -0.39 4.84
N TYR A 51 13.12 -0.31 5.28
CA TYR A 51 13.46 0.12 6.64
C TYR A 51 13.65 1.63 6.72
N VAL A 52 12.82 2.26 7.55
CA VAL A 52 12.86 3.70 7.78
C VAL A 52 13.83 4.01 8.91
N THR A 53 14.75 4.93 8.64
CA THR A 53 15.67 5.48 9.64
C THR A 53 15.52 6.99 9.68
N ASN A 54 15.79 7.59 10.84
CA ASN A 54 15.76 9.05 11.01
C ASN A 54 16.99 9.75 10.39
N LYS A 55 18.02 8.99 9.97
CA LYS A 55 19.24 9.54 9.35
C LYS A 55 19.10 9.77 7.86
N THR A 56 18.31 8.95 7.17
CA THR A 56 18.16 9.03 5.72
C THR A 56 17.19 10.15 5.37
N ASP A 57 17.47 10.91 4.30
CA ASP A 57 16.58 11.95 3.81
C ASP A 57 15.16 11.43 3.50
N PHE A 58 14.15 12.27 3.75
CA PHE A 58 12.74 11.85 3.64
C PHE A 58 12.34 11.66 2.18
N LYS A 59 12.75 12.59 1.32
CA LYS A 59 12.45 12.54 -0.11
C LYS A 59 13.14 11.36 -0.78
N ALA A 60 14.36 11.03 -0.34
CA ALA A 60 15.05 9.82 -0.77
C ALA A 60 14.30 8.53 -0.40
N GLN A 61 13.75 8.45 0.83
CA GLN A 61 12.92 7.30 1.24
C GLN A 61 11.63 7.20 0.44
N LEU A 62 10.99 8.33 0.13
CA LEU A 62 9.76 8.38 -0.66
C LEU A 62 10.00 7.92 -2.11
N LYS A 63 11.05 8.43 -2.76
CA LYS A 63 11.48 7.97 -4.10
C LYS A 63 11.80 6.48 -4.13
N LYS A 64 12.29 5.91 -3.02
CA LYS A 64 12.55 4.48 -2.92
C LYS A 64 11.23 3.68 -2.92
N CYS A 65 10.21 4.18 -2.23
CA CYS A 65 8.86 3.59 -2.26
C CYS A 65 8.30 3.65 -3.69
N GLU A 66 8.34 4.82 -4.34
CA GLU A 66 7.92 5.01 -5.73
C GLU A 66 8.66 4.08 -6.70
N LYS A 67 9.97 3.91 -6.52
CA LYS A 67 10.75 3.00 -7.37
C LYS A 67 10.27 1.56 -7.24
N LEU A 68 10.02 1.09 -6.01
CA LEU A 68 9.51 -0.27 -5.77
C LEU A 68 8.10 -0.45 -6.30
N PHE A 69 7.29 0.59 -6.21
CA PHE A 69 5.96 0.65 -6.78
C PHE A 69 5.97 0.54 -8.30
N ASN A 70 6.84 1.31 -8.97
CA ASN A 70 7.02 1.30 -10.42
C ASN A 70 7.54 -0.04 -10.95
N PHE A 71 8.21 -0.84 -10.11
CA PHE A 71 8.62 -2.21 -10.47
C PHE A 71 7.45 -3.21 -10.50
N GLY A 72 6.23 -2.78 -10.18
CA GLY A 72 5.04 -3.64 -10.19
C GLY A 72 4.93 -4.54 -8.96
N ILE A 73 5.56 -4.17 -7.85
CA ILE A 73 5.40 -4.89 -6.59
C ILE A 73 4.00 -4.54 -6.04
N SER A 74 3.16 -5.56 -5.84
CA SER A 74 1.77 -5.41 -5.35
C SER A 74 1.69 -4.91 -3.92
N GLU A 75 2.74 -5.17 -3.13
CA GLU A 75 2.80 -4.84 -1.71
C GLU A 75 4.17 -4.28 -1.31
N ILE A 76 4.17 -3.14 -0.63
CA ILE A 76 5.36 -2.53 -0.05
C ILE A 76 5.19 -2.48 1.46
N ILE A 77 6.17 -3.01 2.19
CA ILE A 77 6.15 -3.05 3.66
C ILE A 77 7.13 -2.02 4.19
N ILE A 78 6.60 -0.99 4.87
CA ILE A 78 7.42 0.04 5.53
C ILE A 78 7.61 -0.34 6.99
N HIS A 79 8.86 -0.54 7.38
CA HIS A 79 9.27 -0.91 8.73
C HIS A 79 9.80 0.31 9.46
N GLY A 80 9.15 0.71 10.55
CA GLY A 80 9.61 1.78 11.44
C GLY A 80 9.87 1.24 12.85
N LEU A 81 11.11 1.30 13.33
CA LEU A 81 11.45 0.82 14.69
C LEU A 81 11.62 2.01 15.67
N GLY A 82 10.96 1.93 16.83
CA GLY A 82 11.09 2.90 17.93
C GLY A 82 10.90 4.35 17.50
N ALA A 83 11.94 5.18 17.65
CA ALA A 83 11.89 6.60 17.30
C ALA A 83 11.66 6.88 15.79
N ALA A 84 11.76 5.88 14.92
CA ALA A 84 11.47 6.01 13.49
C ALA A 84 10.00 5.76 13.13
N ILE A 85 9.16 5.28 14.07
CA ILE A 85 7.73 4.97 13.83
C ILE A 85 7.00 6.20 13.26
N LYS A 86 7.14 7.36 13.90
CA LYS A 86 6.50 8.61 13.44
C LYS A 86 6.88 8.95 11.99
N ARG A 87 8.15 8.74 11.64
CA ARG A 87 8.66 9.00 10.29
C ARG A 87 8.11 7.99 9.29
N ALA A 88 7.99 6.72 9.68
CA ALA A 88 7.39 5.67 8.85
C ALA A 88 5.91 5.95 8.57
N CYS A 89 5.12 6.34 9.58
CA CYS A 89 3.73 6.76 9.39
C CYS A 89 3.63 7.93 8.42
N ASN A 90 4.45 8.97 8.60
CA ASN A 90 4.45 10.13 7.71
C ASN A 90 4.87 9.75 6.28
N LEU A 91 5.84 8.85 6.12
CA LEU A 91 6.25 8.34 4.81
C LEU A 91 5.09 7.66 4.09
N ALA A 92 4.36 6.77 4.79
CA ALA A 92 3.23 6.06 4.23
C ALA A 92 2.05 6.98 3.89
N LEU A 93 1.73 7.93 4.77
CA LEU A 93 0.67 8.92 4.53
C LEU A 93 1.00 9.79 3.31
N ARG A 94 2.22 10.31 3.23
CA ARG A 94 2.66 11.10 2.07
C ARG A 94 2.66 10.28 0.78
N PHE A 95 3.06 9.02 0.85
CA PHE A 95 3.03 8.12 -0.29
C PHE A 95 1.59 7.86 -0.76
N LYS A 96 0.65 7.66 0.18
CA LYS A 96 -0.79 7.57 -0.12
C LYS A 96 -1.37 8.85 -0.73
N GLU A 97 -0.97 10.01 -0.21
CA GLU A 97 -1.39 11.32 -0.75
C GLU A 97 -0.93 11.55 -2.18
N ILE A 98 0.35 11.21 -2.49
CA ILE A 98 0.92 11.33 -3.84
C ILE A 98 0.15 10.45 -4.82
N HIS A 99 -0.21 9.25 -4.39
CA HIS A 99 -1.07 8.36 -5.15
C HIS A 99 -2.54 8.59 -4.83
N HIS A 100 -2.98 9.85 -4.67
CA HIS A 100 -4.36 10.31 -4.43
C HIS A 100 -5.30 9.29 -3.78
N ASN A 101 -4.87 8.70 -2.66
CA ASN A 101 -5.63 7.71 -1.89
C ASN A 101 -6.08 6.44 -2.64
N SER A 102 -5.46 6.08 -3.77
CA SER A 102 -5.72 4.77 -4.42
C SER A 102 -5.07 3.60 -3.69
N LEU A 103 -4.17 3.90 -2.75
CA LEU A 103 -3.48 2.91 -1.94
C LEU A 103 -4.22 2.74 -0.62
N ASP A 104 -4.48 1.49 -0.27
CA ASP A 104 -4.91 1.17 1.09
C ASP A 104 -3.71 0.94 2.00
N LEU A 105 -3.86 1.28 3.28
CA LEU A 105 -2.80 1.14 4.28
C LEU A 105 -3.27 0.17 5.35
N ASP A 106 -2.55 -0.91 5.52
CA ASP A 106 -2.74 -1.81 6.66
C ASP A 106 -1.60 -1.61 7.67
N ILE A 107 -1.95 -1.32 8.92
CA ILE A 107 -1.03 -0.95 9.98
C ILE A 107 -0.93 -2.10 10.97
N LYS A 108 0.22 -2.77 11.00
CA LYS A 108 0.52 -3.82 11.98
C LYS A 108 1.59 -3.35 12.95
N THR A 109 1.39 -3.66 14.22
CA THR A 109 2.39 -3.40 15.28
C THR A 109 3.01 -4.71 15.73
N SER A 110 4.31 -4.69 15.98
CA SER A 110 5.06 -5.82 16.52
C SER A 110 6.08 -5.34 17.54
N THR A 111 6.62 -6.28 18.31
CA THR A 111 7.75 -6.02 19.21
C THR A 111 8.95 -6.76 18.68
N GLU A 112 9.96 -6.01 18.23
CA GLU A 112 11.19 -6.55 17.69
C GLU A 112 12.26 -6.61 18.79
N GLU A 113 12.86 -7.79 18.95
CA GLU A 113 13.97 -8.00 19.85
C GLU A 113 15.29 -7.66 19.15
N LEU A 114 16.04 -6.73 19.73
CA LEU A 114 17.35 -6.32 19.24
C LEU A 114 18.38 -6.75 20.27
N ILE A 115 19.53 -7.21 19.80
CA ILE A 115 20.62 -7.69 20.65
C ILE A 115 21.73 -6.65 20.60
N ASP A 116 22.10 -6.10 21.76
CA ASP A 116 23.24 -5.21 21.92
C ASP A 116 24.38 -5.97 22.59
N ASP A 117 25.61 -5.76 22.12
CA ASP A 117 26.82 -6.36 22.67
C ASP A 117 27.49 -5.40 23.66
N PHE A 118 27.92 -5.93 24.79
CA PHE A 118 28.73 -5.23 25.77
C PHE A 118 30.12 -5.84 25.75
N GLU A 119 31.08 -5.09 25.21
CA GLU A 119 32.48 -5.47 25.15
C GLU A 119 33.18 -4.95 26.42
N PRO A 120 33.84 -5.81 27.21
CA PRO A 120 34.53 -5.41 28.43
C PRO A 120 35.71 -4.48 28.11
N LEU A 121 36.00 -3.53 29.01
CA LEU A 121 37.14 -2.63 28.87
C LEU A 121 38.47 -3.23 29.37
N ASN A 122 38.37 -4.17 30.31
CA ASN A 122 39.49 -4.85 30.97
C ASN A 122 39.26 -6.36 30.92
N ASP A 123 40.33 -7.14 31.02
CA ASP A 123 40.31 -8.61 31.00
C ASP A 123 39.63 -9.23 32.25
N ASP A 124 39.29 -8.41 33.25
CA ASP A 124 38.60 -8.82 34.48
C ASP A 124 37.10 -9.09 34.30
N TYR A 125 36.53 -8.72 33.15
CA TYR A 125 35.09 -8.81 32.89
C TYR A 125 34.80 -9.59 31.60
N ASP A 126 33.72 -10.36 31.62
CA ASP A 126 33.28 -11.14 30.47
C ASP A 126 32.41 -10.32 29.49
N TYR A 127 32.25 -10.87 28.28
CA TYR A 127 31.31 -10.37 27.27
C TYR A 127 29.86 -10.60 27.71
N GLU A 128 29.05 -9.54 27.64
CA GLU A 128 27.63 -9.61 27.96
C GLU A 128 26.78 -9.25 26.73
N MET A 129 25.62 -9.90 26.57
CA MET A 129 24.63 -9.54 25.56
C MET A 129 23.36 -9.06 26.26
N LYS A 130 22.83 -7.91 25.84
CA LYS A 130 21.56 -7.40 26.34
C LYS A 130 20.52 -7.39 25.24
N ILE A 131 19.36 -7.94 25.55
CA ILE A 131 18.19 -7.87 24.67
C ILE A 131 17.42 -6.58 25.00
N ARG A 132 17.17 -5.77 23.98
CA ARG A 132 16.30 -4.59 24.03
C ARG A 132 15.08 -4.84 23.16
N ARG A 133 13.90 -4.45 23.63
CA ARG A 133 12.65 -4.57 22.87
C ARG A 133 12.27 -3.22 22.30
N ASN A 134 11.98 -3.19 21.01
CA ASN A 134 11.49 -2.00 20.33
C ASN A 134 10.15 -2.30 19.68
N SER A 135 9.18 -1.40 19.84
CA SER A 135 7.99 -1.42 18.99
C SER A 135 8.40 -1.20 17.54
N ALA A 136 7.82 -1.97 16.63
CA ALA A 136 7.92 -1.79 15.21
C ALA A 136 6.53 -1.62 14.60
N ILE A 137 6.47 -0.84 13.52
CA ILE A 137 5.29 -0.70 12.69
C ILE A 137 5.60 -1.24 11.30
N HIS A 138 4.69 -2.04 10.77
CA HIS A 138 4.67 -2.51 9.39
C HIS A 138 3.48 -1.87 8.70
N ILE A 139 3.73 -1.14 7.62
CA ILE A 139 2.67 -0.53 6.81
C ILE A 139 2.66 -1.23 5.46
N LEU A 140 1.60 -1.98 5.19
CA LEU A 140 1.40 -2.73 3.95
C LEU A 140 0.56 -1.88 3.00
N HIS A 141 0.84 -1.96 1.70
CA HIS A 141 0.06 -1.31 0.66
C HIS A 141 -0.56 -2.37 -0.24
N TRP A 142 -1.85 -2.32 -0.50
CA TRP A 142 -2.52 -3.25 -1.42
C TRP A 142 -2.84 -2.54 -2.73
N LEU A 143 -2.20 -2.95 -3.83
CA LEU A 143 -2.80 -2.80 -5.17
C LEU A 143 -3.41 -4.13 -5.57
N GLY A 144 -4.71 -4.16 -5.79
CA GLY A 144 -5.28 -5.35 -6.42
C GLY A 144 -6.71 -5.19 -6.83
N LEU A 145 -7.58 -4.94 -5.87
CA LEU A 145 -9.00 -4.75 -6.09
C LEU A 145 -9.50 -3.74 -5.06
N THR A 146 -10.24 -2.73 -5.48
CA THR A 146 -10.87 -1.88 -4.46
C THR A 146 -11.98 -2.66 -3.77
N ILE A 147 -12.15 -2.41 -2.48
CA ILE A 147 -13.31 -2.89 -1.71
C ILE A 147 -14.60 -2.59 -2.48
N PHE A 148 -14.63 -1.47 -3.21
CA PHE A 148 -15.69 -1.08 -4.11
C PHE A 148 -15.92 -2.06 -5.29
N GLU A 149 -14.88 -2.50 -6.01
CA GLU A 149 -14.98 -3.51 -7.07
C GLU A 149 -15.55 -4.83 -6.52
N ILE A 150 -15.12 -5.25 -5.34
CA ILE A 150 -15.64 -6.45 -4.69
C ILE A 150 -17.12 -6.27 -4.31
N TRP A 151 -17.46 -5.13 -3.72
CA TRP A 151 -18.81 -4.83 -3.24
C TRP A 151 -19.84 -4.72 -4.39
N ILE A 152 -19.46 -4.09 -5.51
CA ILE A 152 -20.32 -4.00 -6.70
C ILE A 152 -20.59 -5.39 -7.29
N ASN A 153 -19.55 -6.22 -7.43
CA ASN A 153 -19.72 -7.57 -7.98
C ASN A 153 -20.55 -8.46 -7.05
N LEU A 154 -20.40 -8.32 -5.73
CA LEU A 154 -21.20 -9.05 -4.75
C LEU A 154 -22.69 -8.70 -4.85
N ILE A 155 -23.03 -7.40 -4.88
CA ILE A 155 -24.42 -6.94 -5.00
C ILE A 155 -25.02 -7.39 -6.33
N SER A 156 -24.27 -7.21 -7.41
CA SER A 156 -24.70 -7.60 -8.76
C SER A 156 -25.02 -9.08 -8.86
N LEU A 157 -24.12 -9.94 -8.36
CA LEU A 157 -24.32 -11.39 -8.36
C LEU A 157 -25.54 -11.79 -7.50
N THR A 158 -25.76 -11.11 -6.37
CA THR A 158 -26.89 -11.39 -5.49
C THR A 158 -28.21 -11.07 -6.20
N ILE A 159 -28.32 -9.90 -6.83
CA ILE A 159 -29.51 -9.50 -7.60
C ILE A 159 -29.71 -10.42 -8.81
N PHE A 160 -28.64 -10.74 -9.54
CA PHE A 160 -28.70 -11.70 -10.65
C PHE A 160 -29.22 -13.07 -10.20
N THR A 161 -28.73 -13.59 -9.08
CA THR A 161 -29.15 -14.90 -8.55
C THR A 161 -30.63 -14.90 -8.19
N ILE A 162 -31.14 -13.81 -7.59
CA ILE A 162 -32.56 -13.65 -7.27
C ILE A 162 -33.40 -13.60 -8.56
N LEU A 163 -33.00 -12.81 -9.56
CA LEU A 163 -33.72 -12.72 -10.83
C LEU A 163 -33.70 -14.03 -11.61
N LEU A 164 -32.59 -14.76 -11.59
CA LEU A 164 -32.45 -16.07 -12.23
C LEU A 164 -33.36 -17.09 -11.55
N ALA A 165 -33.39 -17.14 -10.21
CA ALA A 165 -34.28 -18.03 -9.46
C ALA A 165 -35.76 -17.73 -9.78
N LEU A 166 -36.15 -16.46 -9.81
CA LEU A 166 -37.52 -16.05 -10.16
C LEU A 166 -37.90 -16.40 -11.61
N LYS A 167 -36.93 -16.34 -12.55
CA LYS A 167 -37.15 -16.76 -13.94
C LYS A 167 -37.30 -18.28 -14.06
N LEU A 168 -36.57 -19.06 -13.27
CA LEU A 168 -36.64 -20.53 -13.28
C LEU A 168 -37.93 -21.08 -12.65
N ASP A 169 -38.47 -20.40 -11.63
CA ASP A 169 -39.70 -20.81 -10.94
C ASP A 169 -40.99 -20.51 -11.75
N ASN A 170 -40.89 -19.99 -12.97
CA ASN A 170 -42.03 -19.61 -13.82
C ASN A 170 -43.09 -18.76 -13.08
N ASN A 171 -42.65 -17.89 -12.17
CA ASN A 171 -43.57 -16.99 -11.48
C ASN A 171 -44.14 -15.94 -12.46
N TYR A 172 -45.47 -15.73 -12.39
CA TYR A 172 -46.32 -14.96 -13.32
C TYR A 172 -45.85 -13.54 -13.71
N PHE A 173 -44.88 -12.93 -13.00
CA PHE A 173 -44.39 -11.57 -13.29
C PHE A 173 -43.25 -11.51 -14.33
N LEU A 174 -42.53 -12.62 -14.60
CA LEU A 174 -41.34 -12.65 -15.47
C LEU A 174 -41.44 -13.65 -16.63
N GLU A 175 -42.60 -14.24 -16.91
CA GLU A 175 -42.77 -15.19 -18.03
C GLU A 175 -42.32 -14.58 -19.37
N GLN A 176 -42.69 -13.33 -19.65
CA GLN A 176 -42.28 -12.60 -20.86
C GLN A 176 -40.98 -11.81 -20.72
N ALA A 177 -40.33 -11.84 -19.55
CA ALA A 177 -39.10 -11.10 -19.36
C ALA A 177 -38.01 -11.69 -20.25
N GLU A 178 -37.51 -10.86 -21.17
CA GLU A 178 -36.36 -11.21 -21.99
C GLU A 178 -35.16 -11.48 -21.10
N TRP A 179 -34.29 -12.40 -21.52
CA TRP A 179 -33.05 -12.74 -20.82
C TRP A 179 -32.19 -11.50 -20.49
N TRP A 180 -32.31 -10.43 -21.29
CA TRP A 180 -31.73 -9.11 -21.02
C TRP A 180 -32.00 -8.56 -19.61
N ILE A 181 -33.22 -8.71 -19.09
CA ILE A 181 -33.59 -8.21 -17.77
C ILE A 181 -32.88 -9.01 -16.68
N VAL A 182 -32.80 -10.33 -16.85
CA VAL A 182 -32.12 -11.24 -15.92
C VAL A 182 -30.62 -10.90 -15.85
N PHE A 183 -29.97 -10.67 -17.00
CA PHE A 183 -28.54 -10.32 -17.05
C PHE A 183 -28.25 -8.85 -16.75
N SER A 184 -29.25 -7.96 -16.75
CA SER A 184 -29.06 -6.51 -16.56
C SER A 184 -28.21 -6.11 -15.33
N PRO A 185 -28.31 -6.77 -14.15
CA PRO A 185 -27.49 -6.39 -13.00
C PRO A 185 -25.99 -6.63 -13.23
N LEU A 186 -25.64 -7.67 -13.99
CA LEU A 186 -24.25 -7.98 -14.34
C LEU A 186 -23.67 -6.94 -15.30
N PHE A 187 -24.45 -6.51 -16.30
CA PHE A 187 -24.05 -5.44 -17.23
C PHE A 187 -23.83 -4.10 -16.52
N ILE A 188 -24.74 -3.73 -15.62
CA ILE A 188 -24.64 -2.48 -14.86
C ILE A 188 -23.36 -2.49 -14.00
N ALA A 189 -23.07 -3.60 -13.35
CA ALA A 189 -21.86 -3.77 -12.54
C ALA A 189 -20.58 -3.73 -13.37
N ASP A 190 -20.56 -4.38 -14.54
CA ASP A 190 -19.43 -4.33 -15.47
C ASP A 190 -19.20 -2.91 -16.01
N GLY A 191 -20.27 -2.14 -16.25
CA GLY A 191 -20.21 -0.72 -16.59
C GLY A 191 -19.55 0.13 -15.49
N PHE A 192 -19.95 -0.06 -14.24
CA PHE A 192 -19.31 0.63 -13.10
C PHE A 192 -17.85 0.21 -12.91
N ASN A 193 -17.52 -1.07 -13.05
CA ASN A 193 -16.15 -1.57 -12.96
C ASN A 193 -15.27 -1.01 -14.08
N THR A 194 -15.80 -0.94 -15.31
CA THR A 194 -15.09 -0.37 -16.46
C THR A 194 -14.86 1.14 -16.26
N TYR A 195 -15.87 1.87 -15.79
CA TYR A 195 -15.75 3.30 -15.47
C TYR A 195 -14.68 3.56 -14.38
N PHE A 196 -14.72 2.77 -13.30
CA PHE A 196 -13.73 2.85 -12.24
C PHE A 196 -12.32 2.49 -12.72
N CYS A 197 -12.19 1.44 -13.55
CA CYS A 197 -10.93 1.08 -14.20
C CYS A 197 -10.42 2.18 -15.13
N ALA A 198 -11.29 2.85 -15.88
CA ALA A 198 -10.94 3.98 -16.72
C ALA A 198 -10.41 5.18 -15.91
N ILE A 199 -11.04 5.50 -14.77
CA ILE A 199 -10.56 6.54 -13.85
C ILE A 199 -9.14 6.20 -13.35
N ILE A 200 -8.94 4.95 -12.88
CA ILE A 200 -7.62 4.51 -12.42
C ILE A 200 -6.61 4.50 -13.57
N PHE A 201 -7.02 4.09 -14.78
CA PHE A 201 -6.16 4.08 -15.96
C PHE A 201 -5.70 5.49 -16.34
N ILE A 202 -6.61 6.46 -16.40
CA ILE A 202 -6.28 7.87 -16.69
C ILE A 202 -5.31 8.41 -15.63
N ARG A 203 -5.56 8.09 -14.36
CA ARG A 203 -4.72 8.52 -13.26
C ARG A 203 -3.31 7.90 -13.31
N MET A 204 -3.22 6.61 -13.59
CA MET A 204 -1.94 5.91 -13.76
C MET A 204 -1.18 6.32 -15.02
N HIS A 205 -1.90 6.72 -16.08
CA HIS A 205 -1.30 7.28 -17.30
C HIS A 205 -0.60 8.61 -17.01
N MET A 206 -1.20 9.48 -16.19
CA MET A 206 -0.58 10.74 -15.74
C MET A 206 0.64 10.51 -14.84
N GLU A 207 0.68 9.39 -14.10
CA GLU A 207 1.77 9.01 -13.19
C GLU A 207 2.88 8.18 -13.88
N GLY A 208 2.74 7.84 -15.17
CA GLY A 208 3.76 7.15 -15.97
C GLY A 208 3.87 5.63 -15.75
N MET A 209 2.89 5.01 -15.08
CA MET A 209 2.88 3.58 -14.75
C MET A 209 1.88 2.78 -15.59
N ILE A 210 2.18 2.67 -16.88
CA ILE A 210 1.23 2.16 -17.88
C ILE A 210 1.03 0.62 -17.78
N GLN A 211 2.05 -0.13 -17.35
CA GLN A 211 2.03 -1.61 -17.40
C GLN A 211 0.95 -2.25 -16.52
N VAL A 212 0.81 -1.81 -15.27
CA VAL A 212 -0.18 -2.36 -14.32
C VAL A 212 -1.60 -1.88 -14.68
N ALA A 213 -1.71 -0.67 -15.24
CA ALA A 213 -2.97 -0.10 -15.70
C ALA A 213 -3.54 -0.88 -16.91
N ILE A 214 -2.69 -1.25 -17.87
CA ILE A 214 -3.09 -2.06 -19.04
C ILE A 214 -3.59 -3.43 -18.61
N LEU A 215 -2.90 -4.08 -17.67
CA LEU A 215 -3.33 -5.40 -17.19
C LEU A 215 -4.73 -5.35 -16.56
N ARG A 216 -5.03 -4.33 -15.74
CA ARG A 216 -6.38 -4.10 -15.18
C ARG A 216 -7.42 -3.82 -16.27
N ALA A 217 -7.09 -2.99 -17.26
CA ALA A 217 -7.99 -2.65 -18.35
C ALA A 217 -8.30 -3.85 -19.26
N LEU A 218 -7.28 -4.65 -19.62
CA LEU A 218 -7.44 -5.89 -20.40
C LEU A 218 -8.36 -6.87 -19.68
N TRP A 219 -8.21 -6.98 -18.37
CA TRP A 219 -9.02 -7.82 -17.51
C TRP A 219 -10.50 -7.40 -17.45
N SER A 220 -10.80 -6.10 -17.54
CA SER A 220 -12.16 -5.57 -17.65
C SER A 220 -12.74 -5.79 -19.04
N LEU A 221 -11.92 -5.59 -20.08
CA LEU A 221 -12.32 -5.75 -21.48
C LEU A 221 -12.68 -7.21 -21.82
N ILE A 222 -11.94 -8.18 -21.25
CA ILE A 222 -12.23 -9.61 -21.40
C ILE A 222 -13.59 -9.95 -20.78
N SER A 223 -13.91 -9.41 -19.59
CA SER A 223 -15.22 -9.61 -18.95
C SER A 223 -16.36 -9.06 -19.82
N LEU A 224 -16.21 -7.83 -20.33
CA LEU A 224 -17.20 -7.20 -21.19
C LEU A 224 -17.43 -7.99 -22.49
N LEU A 225 -16.36 -8.51 -23.11
CA LEU A 225 -16.44 -9.35 -24.32
C LEU A 225 -17.17 -10.68 -24.07
N LEU A 226 -16.94 -11.32 -22.92
CA LEU A 226 -17.62 -12.57 -22.54
C LEU A 226 -19.12 -12.36 -22.33
N ILE A 227 -19.51 -11.27 -21.66
CA ILE A 227 -20.91 -10.94 -21.40
C ILE A 227 -21.61 -10.48 -22.70
N PHE A 228 -20.94 -9.74 -23.57
CA PHE A 228 -21.50 -9.35 -24.87
C PHE A 228 -21.72 -10.56 -25.78
N LYS A 229 -20.79 -11.53 -25.78
CA LYS A 229 -20.92 -12.77 -26.57
C LYS A 229 -22.10 -13.63 -26.12
N LEU A 230 -22.38 -13.69 -24.81
CA LEU A 230 -23.57 -14.34 -24.25
C LEU A 230 -24.89 -13.78 -24.78
N CYS A 231 -24.91 -12.49 -25.11
CA CYS A 231 -26.12 -11.81 -25.57
C CYS A 231 -26.41 -11.96 -27.07
N GLY A 232 -25.38 -12.34 -27.85
CA GLY A 232 -25.52 -12.54 -29.29
C GLY A 232 -26.10 -13.90 -29.69
N LEU A 233 -26.22 -14.87 -28.78
CA LEU A 233 -26.84 -16.16 -29.07
C LEU A 233 -28.34 -16.09 -28.73
N SER A 234 -29.19 -16.32 -29.72
CA SER A 234 -30.66 -16.23 -29.58
C SER A 234 -31.31 -17.53 -29.08
N SER A 235 -30.55 -18.61 -28.94
CA SER A 235 -31.01 -19.94 -28.50
C SER A 235 -29.99 -20.57 -27.56
N LEU A 236 -29.87 -20.10 -26.31
CA LEU A 236 -28.95 -20.69 -25.36
C LEU A 236 -29.57 -21.86 -24.61
N GLU A 237 -28.84 -22.97 -24.56
CA GLU A 237 -29.02 -23.98 -23.52
C GLU A 237 -28.50 -23.46 -22.16
N TYR A 238 -29.10 -23.91 -21.06
CA TYR A 238 -28.72 -23.52 -19.69
C TYR A 238 -27.22 -23.71 -19.38
N SER A 239 -26.59 -24.70 -20.02
CA SER A 239 -25.15 -24.99 -19.94
C SER A 239 -24.28 -23.87 -20.53
N GLU A 240 -24.72 -23.26 -21.63
CA GLU A 240 -24.01 -22.17 -22.32
C GLU A 240 -24.14 -20.85 -21.56
N VAL A 241 -25.24 -20.63 -20.84
CA VAL A 241 -25.46 -19.47 -19.96
C VAL A 241 -24.54 -19.52 -18.74
N LEU A 242 -24.41 -20.70 -18.13
CA LEU A 242 -23.72 -20.84 -16.84
C LEU A 242 -22.19 -20.82 -17.00
N SER A 243 -21.65 -21.27 -18.14
CA SER A 243 -20.22 -21.37 -18.41
C SER A 243 -19.46 -20.04 -18.20
N PRO A 244 -19.84 -18.93 -18.85
CA PRO A 244 -19.18 -17.64 -18.64
C PRO A 244 -19.44 -17.01 -17.27
N VAL A 245 -20.57 -17.27 -16.61
CA VAL A 245 -20.78 -16.86 -15.20
C VAL A 245 -19.79 -17.60 -14.29
N PHE A 246 -19.57 -18.90 -14.53
CA PHE A 246 -18.61 -19.71 -13.80
C PHE A 246 -17.17 -19.27 -14.05
N ILE A 247 -16.83 -18.91 -15.30
CA ILE A 247 -15.53 -18.32 -15.66
C ILE A 247 -15.36 -16.96 -14.99
N LEU A 248 -16.40 -16.11 -14.95
CA LEU A 248 -16.38 -14.83 -14.26
C LEU A 248 -16.16 -15.02 -12.74
N LEU A 249 -16.84 -16.00 -12.14
CA LEU A 249 -16.65 -16.37 -10.73
C LEU A 249 -15.24 -16.88 -10.45
N GLN A 250 -14.70 -17.75 -11.32
CA GLN A 250 -13.33 -18.24 -11.20
C GLN A 250 -12.31 -17.14 -11.39
N LEU A 251 -12.54 -16.18 -12.28
CA LEU A 251 -11.67 -15.01 -12.45
C LEU A 251 -11.68 -14.10 -11.22
N ILE A 252 -12.85 -13.86 -10.63
CA ILE A 252 -12.98 -13.10 -9.38
C ILE A 252 -12.28 -13.86 -8.23
N ALA A 253 -12.49 -15.19 -8.14
CA ALA A 253 -11.86 -16.02 -7.13
C ALA A 253 -10.33 -16.08 -7.27
N VAL A 254 -9.80 -16.23 -8.49
CA VAL A 254 -8.35 -16.22 -8.75
C VAL A 254 -7.74 -14.86 -8.40
N ARG A 255 -8.40 -13.74 -8.73
CA ARG A 255 -7.94 -12.41 -8.32
C ARG A 255 -8.01 -12.21 -6.80
N ALA A 256 -9.01 -12.75 -6.13
CA ALA A 256 -9.12 -12.72 -4.67
C ALA A 256 -8.07 -13.63 -3.98
N CYS A 257 -7.66 -14.72 -4.61
CA CYS A 257 -6.65 -15.65 -4.08
C CYS A 257 -5.20 -15.21 -4.36
N GLN A 258 -4.96 -14.30 -5.31
CA GLN A 258 -3.65 -13.65 -5.49
C GLN A 258 -3.34 -12.59 -4.41
N LEU A 259 -4.23 -12.44 -3.42
CA LEU A 259 -4.14 -11.53 -2.29
C LEU A 259 -3.28 -12.08 -1.12
N HIS A 260 -2.30 -12.95 -1.37
CA HIS A 260 -1.51 -13.59 -0.30
C HIS A 260 0.00 -13.64 -0.59
#